data_AF-A0A257JAG0-F1
#
_entry.id   AF-A0A257JAG0-F1
#
_cell.length_a   1.000
_cell.length_b   1.000
_cell.length_c   1.000
_cell.angle_alpha   90.00
_cell.angle_beta   90.00
_cell.angle_gamma   90.00
#
_symmetry.space_group_name_H-M   'P 1'
#
loop_
_entity.id
_entity.type
_entity.pdbx_description
1 polymer ?
#
loop_
_entity_poly.entity_id
_entity_poly.type
_entity_poly.pdbx_seq_one_letter_code
_entity_poly.pdbx_strand_id
1 'polypeptide(L)'
;DRSTQQLPGGVILNGNWDEINPIAPRAPDQVQEFVTHSWYKYGDETKGLHPWDGVTEPNYELGAKTKGTRTNIQQIDESAKYSWIKSPRWRGHALEVGPLSRYILGYAHAKKGNQNCLRVKDQIETSAQAINSGIPKALGLPEPQFTAKQLLPTTIGRTLARALES
;
A
#
# COMPACT_ATOMS: atom_id res chain seq x y z
N ASP A 1 -15.81 15.75 9.13
CA ASP A 1 -16.33 14.52 9.76
C ASP A 1 -15.84 13.31 8.96
N ARG A 2 -15.40 12.23 9.62
CA ARG A 2 -14.94 10.98 8.98
C ARG A 2 -15.99 9.88 9.02
N SER A 3 -17.06 10.05 9.79
CA SER A 3 -18.07 9.03 10.04
C SER A 3 -18.82 8.58 8.78
N THR A 4 -18.91 9.46 7.77
CA THR A 4 -19.67 9.26 6.52
C THR A 4 -18.82 8.85 5.32
N GLN A 5 -17.53 8.55 5.52
CA GLN A 5 -16.67 8.11 4.42
C GLN A 5 -17.13 6.76 3.88
N GLN A 6 -17.38 6.69 2.57
CA GLN A 6 -17.78 5.45 1.86
C GLN A 6 -16.57 4.51 1.62
N LEU A 7 -15.37 5.09 1.52
CA LEU A 7 -14.10 4.38 1.54
C LEU A 7 -13.26 4.90 2.72
N PRO A 8 -13.58 4.49 3.95
CA PRO A 8 -12.90 5.00 5.14
C PRO A 8 -11.43 4.58 5.17
N GLY A 9 -10.58 5.51 5.57
CA GLY A 9 -9.14 5.29 5.69
C GLY A 9 -8.72 4.54 6.95
N GLY A 10 -7.41 4.39 7.11
CA GLY A 10 -6.77 3.77 8.28
C GLY A 10 -5.46 3.08 7.89
N VAL A 11 -4.76 2.54 8.89
CA VAL A 11 -3.58 1.67 8.70
C VAL A 11 -3.81 0.33 9.37
N ILE A 12 -3.61 -0.74 8.61
CA ILE A 12 -3.55 -2.11 9.12
C ILE A 12 -2.08 -2.50 9.17
N LEU A 13 -1.63 -3.06 10.30
CA LEU A 13 -0.28 -3.59 10.49
C LEU A 13 -0.32 -5.10 10.68
N ASN A 14 0.77 -5.77 10.31
CA ASN A 14 0.99 -7.20 10.59
C ASN A 14 -0.15 -8.14 10.14
N GLY A 15 -0.92 -7.75 9.12
CA GLY A 15 -2.08 -8.52 8.65
C GLY A 15 -3.26 -8.59 9.63
N ASN A 16 -3.25 -7.78 10.69
CA ASN A 16 -4.31 -7.72 11.68
C ASN A 16 -5.48 -6.85 11.19
N TRP A 17 -6.42 -7.46 10.48
CA TRP A 17 -7.60 -6.75 9.95
C TRP A 17 -8.62 -6.39 11.05
N ASP A 18 -8.43 -6.92 12.26
CA ASP A 18 -9.28 -6.61 13.41
C ASP A 18 -8.83 -5.32 14.13
N GLU A 19 -7.74 -4.69 13.67
CA GLU A 19 -7.24 -3.44 14.20
C GLU A 19 -6.97 -2.44 13.07
N ILE A 20 -7.65 -1.30 13.12
CA ILE A 20 -7.50 -0.23 12.14
C ILE A 20 -6.97 1.00 12.88
N ASN A 21 -5.70 1.30 12.65
CA ASN A 21 -5.04 2.45 13.25
C ASN A 21 -5.52 3.74 12.56
N PRO A 22 -5.83 4.81 13.32
CA PRO A 22 -6.25 6.07 12.73
C PRO A 22 -5.08 6.80 12.08
N ILE A 23 -5.31 7.35 10.88
CA ILE A 23 -4.36 8.25 10.21
C ILE A 23 -4.69 9.69 10.54
N ALA A 24 -3.72 10.49 10.96
CA ALA A 24 -3.82 11.93 11.09
C ALA A 24 -2.73 12.58 10.22
N PRO A 25 -3.06 13.06 9.00
CA PRO A 25 -2.06 13.60 8.06
C PRO A 25 -1.40 14.90 8.53
N ARG A 26 -1.86 15.49 9.63
CA ARG A 26 -1.31 16.69 10.25
C ARG A 26 -0.38 16.37 11.42
N ALA A 27 -0.32 15.11 11.84
CA ALA A 27 0.53 14.69 12.93
C ALA A 27 1.95 14.44 12.40
N PRO A 28 2.97 15.16 12.92
CA PRO A 28 4.33 15.11 12.37
C PRO A 28 5.03 13.76 12.58
N ASP A 29 4.54 12.94 13.52
CA ASP A 29 5.05 11.61 13.82
C ASP A 29 4.45 10.51 12.94
N GLN A 30 3.49 10.83 12.07
CA GLN A 30 2.82 9.85 11.21
C GLN A 30 3.47 9.74 9.85
N VAL A 31 3.08 10.59 8.88
CA VAL A 31 3.58 10.50 7.51
C VAL A 31 4.91 11.21 7.42
N GLN A 32 5.97 10.46 7.16
CA GLN A 32 7.34 10.98 7.03
C GLN A 32 8.00 10.44 5.77
N GLU A 33 8.77 11.28 5.08
CA GLU A 33 9.57 10.87 3.93
C GLU A 33 11.05 10.76 4.30
N PHE A 34 11.68 9.66 3.90
CA PHE A 34 13.12 9.42 4.05
C PHE A 34 13.83 9.53 2.69
N VAL A 35 15.11 9.91 2.71
CA VAL A 35 15.95 10.06 1.49
C VAL A 35 17.25 9.25 1.53
N THR A 36 17.40 8.36 2.52
CA THR A 36 18.62 7.53 2.70
C THR A 36 19.00 6.75 1.44
N HIS A 37 18.01 6.30 0.66
CA HIS A 37 18.20 5.56 -0.60
C HIS A 37 17.67 6.32 -1.84
N SER A 38 17.40 7.61 -1.71
CA SER A 38 16.85 8.44 -2.77
C SER A 38 17.84 9.53 -3.17
N TRP A 39 17.84 9.94 -4.43
CA TRP A 39 18.70 11.00 -4.98
C TRP A 39 18.28 12.41 -4.53
N TYR A 40 18.19 12.60 -3.23
CA TYR A 40 17.93 13.87 -2.57
C TYR A 40 18.84 14.05 -1.37
N LYS A 41 18.97 15.30 -0.92
CA LYS A 41 19.76 15.67 0.25
C LYS A 41 18.89 16.31 1.32
N TYR A 42 19.07 15.87 2.57
CA TYR A 42 18.55 16.53 3.78
C TYR A 42 19.71 17.02 4.65
N GLY A 43 19.41 17.92 5.60
CA GLY A 43 20.39 18.30 6.62
C GLY A 43 20.79 17.13 7.53
N ASP A 44 19.86 16.21 7.79
CA ASP A 44 20.08 14.95 8.52
C ASP A 44 19.31 13.82 7.80
N GLU A 45 20.01 13.00 7.03
CA GLU A 45 19.42 11.92 6.22
C GLU A 45 19.08 10.65 7.03
N THR A 46 19.37 10.63 8.33
CA THR A 46 18.95 9.55 9.23
C THR A 46 17.51 9.69 9.70
N LYS A 47 16.87 10.83 9.40
CA LYS A 47 15.51 11.17 9.82
C LYS A 47 14.56 11.28 8.65
N GLY A 48 13.31 10.94 8.92
CA GLY A 48 12.19 11.23 8.04
C GLY A 48 11.62 12.61 8.34
N LEU A 49 11.20 13.33 7.30
CA LEU A 49 10.56 14.63 7.43
C LEU A 49 9.07 14.52 7.15
N HIS A 50 8.25 15.13 8.01
CA HIS A 50 6.84 15.34 7.69
C HIS A 50 6.71 16.29 6.49
N PRO A 51 5.73 16.15 5.58
CA PRO A 51 5.66 16.97 4.36
C PRO A 51 5.63 18.48 4.57
N TRP A 52 5.11 18.97 5.71
CA TRP A 52 5.16 20.41 6.05
C TRP A 52 6.58 20.92 6.29
N ASP A 53 7.49 20.07 6.76
CA ASP A 53 8.92 20.34 6.93
C ASP A 53 9.74 19.78 5.75
N GLY A 54 9.06 19.38 4.67
CA GLY A 54 9.63 18.63 3.57
C GLY A 54 10.68 19.42 2.80
N VAL A 55 11.78 18.74 2.46
CA VAL A 55 12.86 19.28 1.61
C VAL A 55 12.91 18.50 0.30
N THR A 56 13.26 19.19 -0.79
CA THR A 56 13.48 18.57 -2.11
C THR A 56 14.71 19.22 -2.77
N GLU A 57 15.90 18.80 -2.33
CA GLU A 57 17.17 19.19 -2.93
C GLU A 57 17.72 17.97 -3.70
N PRO A 58 17.81 18.01 -5.04
CA PRO A 58 18.26 16.87 -5.84
C PRO A 58 19.74 16.57 -5.59
N ASN A 59 20.08 15.30 -5.38
CA ASN A 59 21.45 14.83 -5.22
C ASN A 59 21.65 13.52 -6.00
N TYR A 60 21.85 13.63 -7.31
CA TYR A 60 22.14 12.47 -8.14
C TYR A 60 23.58 12.03 -7.93
N GLU A 61 23.76 10.87 -7.30
CA GLU A 61 25.05 10.21 -7.03
C GLU A 61 24.88 8.68 -7.14
N LEU A 62 25.93 7.96 -7.53
CA LEU A 62 25.88 6.50 -7.65
C LEU A 62 26.75 5.87 -6.57
N GLY A 63 26.28 4.74 -6.03
CA GLY A 63 27.04 3.95 -5.07
C GLY A 63 28.29 3.34 -5.68
N ALA A 64 29.29 3.09 -4.84
CA ALA A 64 30.61 2.58 -5.25
C ALA A 64 30.55 1.21 -5.93
N LYS A 65 29.50 0.41 -5.69
CA LYS A 65 29.34 -0.92 -6.31
C LYS A 65 28.55 -0.88 -7.63
N THR A 66 28.20 0.30 -8.13
CA THR A 66 27.45 0.45 -9.38
C THR A 66 28.28 -0.07 -10.54
N LYS A 67 27.70 -0.96 -11.36
CA LYS A 67 28.34 -1.43 -12.60
C LYS A 67 27.90 -0.54 -13.76
N GLY A 68 28.86 -0.01 -14.51
CA GLY A 68 28.63 0.94 -15.59
C GLY A 68 29.12 2.34 -15.23
N THR A 69 28.49 3.37 -15.80
CA THR A 69 28.85 4.78 -15.55
C THR A 69 27.65 5.59 -15.08
N ARG A 70 27.89 6.83 -14.65
CA ARG A 70 26.85 7.82 -14.29
C ARG A 70 25.75 8.00 -15.32
N THR A 71 26.03 7.75 -16.59
CA THR A 71 25.09 7.93 -17.70
C THR A 71 24.81 6.63 -18.46
N ASN A 72 25.35 5.50 -17.99
CA ASN A 72 25.15 4.18 -18.59
C ASN A 72 25.21 3.10 -17.49
N ILE A 73 24.18 3.04 -16.66
CA ILE A 73 24.06 2.10 -15.54
C ILE A 73 23.70 0.72 -16.11
N GLN A 74 24.51 -0.30 -15.79
CA GLN A 74 24.25 -1.70 -16.14
C GLN A 74 23.64 -2.46 -14.97
N GLN A 75 24.10 -2.17 -13.75
CA GLN A 75 23.55 -2.69 -12.50
C GLN A 75 23.71 -1.63 -11.43
N ILE A 76 22.60 -1.17 -10.84
CA ILE A 76 22.60 -0.15 -9.79
C ILE A 76 23.07 -0.73 -8.45
N ASP A 77 23.70 0.09 -7.60
CA ASP A 77 24.05 -0.27 -6.23
C ASP A 77 22.91 0.10 -5.27
N GLU A 78 22.04 -0.86 -4.94
CA GLU A 78 20.90 -0.65 -4.04
C GLU A 78 21.31 -0.41 -2.58
N SER A 79 22.58 -0.63 -2.21
CA SER A 79 23.09 -0.29 -0.88
C SER A 79 23.35 1.21 -0.67
N ALA A 80 23.30 2.01 -1.75
CA ALA A 80 23.46 3.47 -1.76
C ALA A 80 22.16 4.19 -2.19
N LYS A 81 22.25 5.43 -2.67
CA LYS A 81 21.11 6.12 -3.32
C LYS A 81 20.89 5.56 -4.73
N TYR A 82 19.67 5.16 -5.03
CA TYR A 82 19.35 4.46 -6.28
C TYR A 82 18.03 4.87 -6.94
N SER A 83 17.32 5.89 -6.44
CA SER A 83 15.98 6.25 -6.95
C SER A 83 15.64 7.73 -6.81
N TRP A 84 14.87 8.26 -7.76
CA TRP A 84 14.23 9.58 -7.62
C TRP A 84 12.94 9.54 -6.78
N ILE A 85 12.52 8.36 -6.33
CA ILE A 85 11.36 8.20 -5.46
C ILE A 85 11.84 8.29 -4.02
N LYS A 86 11.26 9.21 -3.23
CA LYS A 86 11.45 9.27 -1.78
C LYS A 86 10.86 8.03 -1.09
N SER A 87 11.18 7.84 0.19
CA SER A 87 10.70 6.71 0.98
C SER A 87 9.67 7.13 2.02
N PRO A 88 8.39 7.33 1.67
CA PRO A 88 7.35 7.63 2.65
C PRO A 88 7.12 6.43 3.59
N ARG A 89 6.90 6.71 4.87
CA ARG A 89 6.58 5.76 5.94
C ARG A 89 5.48 6.34 6.83
N TRP A 90 4.70 5.48 7.44
CA TRP A 90 3.76 5.85 8.50
C TRP A 90 4.28 5.35 9.84
N ARG A 91 4.63 6.24 10.77
CA ARG A 91 5.29 5.88 12.04
C ARG A 91 6.48 4.93 11.84
N GLY A 92 7.28 5.15 10.80
CA GLY A 92 8.41 4.28 10.41
C GLY A 92 8.03 3.00 9.65
N HIS A 93 6.76 2.61 9.60
CA HIS A 93 6.31 1.43 8.84
C HIS A 93 6.22 1.70 7.34
N ALA A 94 6.72 0.77 6.52
CA ALA A 94 6.46 0.73 5.09
C ALA A 94 5.05 0.17 4.85
N LEU A 95 4.26 0.86 4.04
CA LEU A 95 2.86 0.50 3.78
C LEU A 95 2.60 0.33 2.28
N GLU A 96 1.66 -0.55 1.94
CA GLU A 96 1.05 -0.59 0.62
C GLU A 96 -0.17 0.34 0.55
N VAL A 97 -0.33 1.05 -0.56
CA VAL A 97 -1.47 1.93 -0.84
C VAL A 97 -2.14 1.56 -2.17
N GLY A 98 -3.38 2.01 -2.36
CA GLY A 98 -4.13 1.85 -3.61
C GLY A 98 -5.49 1.19 -3.40
N PRO A 99 -6.17 0.79 -4.49
CA PRO A 99 -7.49 0.17 -4.42
C PRO A 99 -7.51 -1.08 -3.53
N LEU A 100 -6.49 -1.93 -3.59
CA LEU A 100 -6.40 -3.09 -2.70
C LEU A 100 -6.43 -2.69 -1.22
N SER A 101 -5.59 -1.74 -0.81
CA SER A 101 -5.56 -1.27 0.58
C SER A 101 -6.91 -0.68 0.99
N ARG A 102 -7.57 0.10 0.12
CA ARG A 102 -8.91 0.65 0.37
C ARG A 102 -9.98 -0.44 0.50
N TYR A 103 -9.92 -1.49 -0.32
CA TYR A 103 -10.85 -2.62 -0.25
C TYR A 103 -10.64 -3.46 1.00
N ILE A 104 -9.39 -3.73 1.39
CA ILE A 104 -9.08 -4.41 2.65
C ILE A 104 -9.57 -3.58 3.85
N LEU A 105 -9.31 -2.26 3.86
CA LEU A 105 -9.81 -1.36 4.90
C LEU A 105 -11.34 -1.33 4.94
N GLY A 106 -12.00 -1.16 3.80
CA GLY A 106 -13.46 -1.15 3.70
C GLY A 106 -14.07 -2.47 4.20
N TYR A 107 -13.47 -3.61 3.84
CA TYR A 107 -13.89 -4.92 4.35
C TYR A 107 -13.74 -5.04 5.87
N ALA A 108 -12.61 -4.59 6.42
CA ALA A 108 -12.35 -4.58 7.86
C ALA A 108 -13.31 -3.64 8.62
N HIS A 109 -13.57 -2.44 8.08
CA HIS A 109 -14.55 -1.49 8.63
C HIS A 109 -15.97 -2.08 8.60
N ALA A 110 -16.38 -2.73 7.50
CA ALA A 110 -17.67 -3.39 7.40
C ALA A 110 -17.83 -4.52 8.43
N LYS A 111 -16.79 -5.33 8.65
CA LYS A 111 -16.77 -6.36 9.70
C LYS A 111 -16.92 -5.79 11.11
N LYS A 112 -16.48 -4.56 11.32
CA LYS A 112 -16.66 -3.79 12.58
C LYS A 112 -17.99 -3.03 12.64
N GLY A 113 -18.91 -3.26 11.69
CA GLY A 113 -20.27 -2.71 11.70
C GLY A 113 -20.44 -1.38 10.96
N ASN A 114 -19.41 -0.88 10.26
CA ASN A 114 -19.54 0.36 9.49
C ASN A 114 -20.45 0.15 8.25
N GLN A 115 -21.66 0.71 8.32
CA GLN A 115 -22.69 0.55 7.29
C GLN A 115 -22.30 1.15 5.94
N ASN A 116 -21.43 2.16 5.93
CA ASN A 116 -20.99 2.82 4.69
C ASN A 116 -20.09 1.92 3.83
N CYS A 117 -19.60 0.81 4.39
CA CYS A 117 -18.70 -0.13 3.72
C CYS A 117 -19.39 -1.41 3.24
N LEU A 118 -20.71 -1.55 3.42
CA LEU A 118 -21.42 -2.77 3.05
C LEU A 118 -21.29 -3.10 1.56
N ARG A 119 -21.27 -2.09 0.70
CA ARG A 119 -21.04 -2.27 -0.74
C ARG A 119 -19.69 -2.92 -1.04
N VAL A 120 -18.62 -2.45 -0.39
CA VAL A 120 -17.27 -3.02 -0.55
C VAL A 120 -17.25 -4.47 -0.07
N LYS A 121 -17.89 -4.75 1.07
CA LYS A 121 -18.00 -6.12 1.60
C LYS A 121 -18.73 -7.05 0.62
N ASP A 122 -19.87 -6.62 0.11
CA ASP A 122 -20.68 -7.37 -0.86
C ASP A 122 -19.92 -7.66 -2.16
N GLN A 123 -19.19 -6.68 -2.70
CA GLN A 123 -18.34 -6.88 -3.89
C GLN A 123 -17.26 -7.93 -3.66
N ILE A 124 -16.59 -7.91 -2.51
CA ILE A 124 -15.55 -8.87 -2.16
C ILE A 124 -16.13 -10.27 -2.00
N GLU A 125 -17.24 -10.41 -1.29
CA GLU A 125 -17.88 -11.71 -1.02
C GLU A 125 -18.44 -12.32 -2.30
N THR A 126 -19.10 -11.52 -3.13
CA THR A 126 -19.59 -11.95 -4.45
C THR A 126 -18.44 -12.38 -5.37
N SER A 127 -17.34 -11.60 -5.39
CA SER A 127 -16.16 -11.95 -6.20
C SER A 127 -15.49 -13.23 -5.70
N ALA A 128 -15.38 -13.40 -4.38
CA ALA A 128 -14.83 -14.62 -3.79
C ALA A 128 -15.69 -15.85 -4.14
N GLN A 129 -17.02 -15.72 -4.10
CA GLN A 129 -17.93 -16.79 -4.52
C GLN A 129 -17.78 -17.12 -6.01
N ALA A 130 -17.67 -16.11 -6.87
CA ALA A 130 -17.45 -16.31 -8.30
C ALA A 130 -16.10 -17.02 -8.56
N ILE A 131 -15.03 -16.61 -7.89
CA ILE A 131 -13.68 -17.20 -8.06
C ILE A 131 -13.59 -18.61 -7.50
N ASN A 132 -14.17 -18.87 -6.33
CA ASN A 132 -14.08 -20.18 -5.67
C ASN A 132 -15.03 -21.21 -6.28
N SER A 133 -16.21 -20.81 -6.74
CA SER A 133 -17.26 -21.75 -7.13
C SER A 133 -17.87 -21.43 -8.49
N GLY A 134 -18.35 -20.19 -8.69
CA GLY A 134 -19.14 -19.84 -9.87
C GLY A 134 -18.42 -20.07 -11.21
N ILE A 135 -17.22 -19.53 -11.37
CA ILE A 135 -16.40 -19.67 -12.56
C ILE A 135 -15.83 -21.09 -12.69
N PRO A 136 -15.20 -21.70 -11.65
CA PRO A 136 -14.70 -23.06 -11.76
C PRO A 136 -15.78 -24.06 -12.19
N LYS A 137 -16.96 -24.01 -11.57
CA LYS A 137 -18.09 -24.88 -11.91
C LYS A 137 -18.55 -24.72 -13.35
N ALA A 138 -18.64 -23.49 -13.86
CA ALA A 138 -19.02 -23.22 -15.25
C ALA A 138 -18.00 -23.75 -16.27
N LEU A 139 -16.73 -23.85 -15.86
CA LEU A 139 -15.63 -24.31 -16.71
C LEU A 139 -15.24 -25.79 -16.47
N GLY A 140 -15.93 -26.51 -15.58
CA GLY A 140 -15.59 -27.89 -15.22
C GLY A 140 -14.26 -28.02 -14.46
N LEU A 141 -13.84 -26.96 -13.75
CA LEU A 141 -12.61 -26.92 -12.95
C LEU A 141 -12.90 -27.25 -11.47
N PRO A 142 -11.90 -27.72 -10.70
CA PRO A 142 -12.02 -27.89 -9.25
C PRO A 142 -12.37 -26.56 -8.55
N GLU A 143 -13.23 -26.63 -7.54
CA GLU A 143 -13.66 -25.47 -6.74
C GLU A 143 -12.72 -25.26 -5.53
N PRO A 144 -11.84 -24.24 -5.53
CA PRO A 144 -11.04 -23.92 -4.36
C PRO A 144 -11.86 -23.27 -3.24
N GLN A 145 -11.25 -23.11 -2.06
CA GLN A 145 -11.90 -22.50 -0.88
C GLN A 145 -11.04 -21.38 -0.30
N PHE A 146 -10.60 -20.44 -1.13
CA PHE A 146 -9.79 -19.34 -0.64
C PHE A 146 -10.63 -18.34 0.14
N THR A 147 -10.15 -17.97 1.32
CA THR A 147 -10.72 -16.86 2.10
C THR A 147 -10.35 -15.51 1.49
N ALA A 148 -11.07 -14.44 1.86
CA ALA A 148 -10.70 -13.09 1.46
C ALA A 148 -9.25 -12.72 1.87
N LYS A 149 -8.77 -13.20 3.02
CA LYS A 149 -7.39 -13.00 3.48
C LYS A 149 -6.35 -13.73 2.61
N GLN A 150 -6.74 -14.76 1.86
CA GLN A 150 -5.86 -15.47 0.93
C GLN A 150 -5.96 -14.89 -0.49
N LEU A 151 -7.16 -14.49 -0.93
CA LEU A 151 -7.38 -13.95 -2.29
C LEU A 151 -6.85 -12.53 -2.46
N LEU A 152 -7.12 -11.65 -1.51
CA LEU A 152 -6.88 -10.21 -1.65
C LEU A 152 -5.40 -9.82 -1.69
N PRO A 153 -4.50 -10.29 -0.80
CA PRO A 153 -3.10 -9.87 -0.80
C PRO A 153 -2.26 -10.58 -1.88
N THR A 154 -2.73 -10.55 -3.12
CA THR A 154 -2.10 -11.14 -4.30
C THR A 154 -2.11 -10.14 -5.46
N THR A 155 -1.30 -10.36 -6.50
CA THR A 155 -1.36 -9.54 -7.72
C THR A 155 -2.74 -9.61 -8.39
N ILE A 156 -3.40 -10.78 -8.38
CA ILE A 156 -4.78 -10.95 -8.87
C ILE A 156 -5.74 -10.11 -8.01
N GLY A 157 -5.62 -10.20 -6.69
CA GLY A 157 -6.42 -9.42 -5.74
C GLY A 157 -6.25 -7.91 -5.91
N ARG A 158 -5.04 -7.43 -6.22
CA ARG A 158 -4.79 -6.02 -6.57
C ARG A 158 -5.56 -5.57 -7.80
N THR A 159 -5.56 -6.39 -8.85
CA THR A 159 -6.28 -6.09 -10.10
C THR A 159 -7.80 -6.15 -9.90
N LEU A 160 -8.28 -7.16 -9.17
CA LEU A 160 -9.69 -7.28 -8.79
C LEU A 160 -10.16 -6.04 -8.02
N ALA A 161 -9.45 -5.65 -6.95
CA ALA A 161 -9.82 -4.48 -6.15
C ALA A 161 -9.88 -3.19 -6.99
N ARG A 162 -8.97 -3.03 -7.96
CA ARG A 162 -9.04 -1.90 -8.90
C ARG A 162 -10.29 -1.93 -9.77
N ALA A 163 -10.68 -3.10 -10.28
CA ALA A 163 -11.88 -3.24 -11.11
C ALA A 163 -13.16 -3.03 -10.31
N LEU A 164 -13.20 -3.48 -9.06
CA LEU A 164 -14.36 -3.32 -8.19
C LEU A 164 -14.59 -1.85 -7.78
N GLU A 165 -13.51 -1.08 -7.64
CA GLU A 165 -13.57 0.33 -7.25
C GLU A 165 -14.03 1.27 -8.38
N SER A 166 -13.95 0.82 -9.63
CA SER A 166 -14.29 1.60 -10.83
C SER A 166 -15.78 1.87 -10.97
#